data_AF-A0A4P6Q4X1-F1
#
_entry.id   AF-A0A4P6Q4X1-F1
#
_cell.length_a   1.000
_cell.length_b   1.000
_cell.length_c   1.000
_cell.angle_alpha   90.00
_cell.angle_beta   90.00
_cell.angle_gamma   90.00
#
_symmetry.space_group_name_H-M   'P 1'
#
loop_
_entity.id
_entity.type
_entity.pdbx_description
1 polymer ?
#
loop_
_entity_poly.entity_id
_entity_poly.type
_entity_poly.pdbx_seq_one_letter_code
_entity_poly.pdbx_strand_id
1 'polypeptide(L)'
;MRFRSHDGLDHLVARLRPQVNASEELDAARPAARELLAGIPEQEQEPAVAPKRTARRLLIAVPAAAVLAAGGVAATALMPTSAPDAVAPDRAAALEIDVSDGVVVAEVKDPTADPERYAARFAEHGLDVELSLVPASPTMVGKLVYLDGDSKSQGRDGRDVEVVEAPGKCAPGGGCPVGVRIPEGYENHVELAFGRKPQEGEKYQTTNSATAEGEALEGTDIPGMTVGEAEEVIAEHGQEVAEYRILTEEAAGPGASAPAPVPSASPGGQSAAPPQESEQTVVQSEKAEDAPDDYYVRDVSLWAPGEVLLMVSETRK
;
A
#
# COMPACT_ATOMS: atom_id res chain seq x y z
N MET A 1 7.49 43.16 21.30
CA MET A 1 6.09 42.69 21.22
C MET A 1 5.98 41.41 22.05
N ARG A 2 5.07 41.35 23.02
CA ARG A 2 4.87 40.17 23.89
C ARG A 2 3.73 39.32 23.30
N PHE A 3 4.02 38.07 22.95
CA PHE A 3 3.02 37.10 22.52
C PHE A 3 2.14 36.71 23.72
N ARG A 4 0.82 36.75 23.53
CA ARG A 4 -0.18 36.27 24.50
C ARG A 4 -0.29 34.74 24.41
N SER A 5 -0.34 34.11 25.59
CA SER A 5 -0.51 32.66 25.84
C SER A 5 -1.63 32.00 25.04
N HIS A 6 -1.37 30.78 24.56
CA HIS A 6 -2.30 29.87 23.88
C HIS A 6 -3.19 29.04 24.85
N ASP A 7 -3.09 29.27 26.17
CA ASP A 7 -3.70 28.40 27.20
C ASP A 7 -5.25 28.40 27.22
N GLY A 8 -5.90 29.31 26.50
CA GLY A 8 -7.37 29.42 26.50
C GLY A 8 -8.09 28.40 25.61
N LEU A 9 -7.44 27.91 24.55
CA LEU A 9 -8.08 27.04 23.55
C LEU A 9 -8.19 25.59 24.05
N ASP A 10 -7.17 25.09 24.75
CA ASP A 10 -7.14 23.72 25.25
C ASP A 10 -8.24 23.44 26.27
N HIS A 11 -8.62 24.43 27.07
CA HIS A 11 -9.71 24.29 28.04
C HIS A 11 -11.12 24.22 27.42
N LEU A 12 -11.33 24.82 26.25
CA LEU A 12 -12.61 24.74 25.54
C LEU A 12 -12.76 23.40 24.82
N VAL A 13 -11.67 22.89 24.23
CA VAL A 13 -11.66 21.56 23.59
C VAL A 13 -11.88 20.45 24.62
N ALA A 14 -11.30 20.57 25.82
CA ALA A 14 -11.48 19.59 26.89
C ALA A 14 -12.93 19.46 27.39
N ARG A 15 -13.77 20.51 27.27
CA ARG A 15 -15.18 20.48 27.71
C ARG A 15 -16.16 19.92 26.68
N LEU A 16 -15.75 19.80 25.41
CA LEU A 16 -16.59 19.28 24.34
C LEU A 16 -16.47 17.77 24.14
N ARG A 17 -15.63 17.07 24.92
CA ARG A 17 -15.57 15.61 24.88
C ARG A 17 -16.81 15.02 25.55
N PRO A 18 -17.70 14.31 24.80
CA PRO A 18 -18.78 13.58 25.42
C PRO A 18 -18.18 12.49 26.32
N GLN A 19 -18.57 12.49 27.60
CA GLN A 19 -18.22 11.40 28.51
C GLN A 19 -19.08 10.19 28.16
N VAL A 20 -18.60 9.38 27.22
CA VAL A 20 -19.13 8.05 26.95
C VAL A 20 -18.51 7.09 27.95
N ASN A 21 -19.27 6.71 28.98
CA ASN A 21 -18.91 5.61 29.87
C ASN A 21 -19.09 4.28 29.12
N ALA A 22 -18.06 3.87 28.38
CA ALA A 22 -18.10 2.69 27.51
C ALA A 22 -18.22 1.33 28.24
N SER A 23 -18.35 1.32 29.56
CA SER A 23 -18.35 0.09 30.36
C SER A 23 -19.74 -0.43 30.75
N GLU A 24 -20.82 0.31 30.49
CA GLU A 24 -22.20 -0.08 30.90
C GLU A 24 -23.16 -0.33 29.72
N GLU A 25 -22.71 -0.20 28.47
CA GLU A 25 -23.60 -0.23 27.29
C GLU A 25 -23.49 -1.49 26.41
N LEU A 26 -22.57 -2.41 26.70
CA LEU A 26 -22.41 -3.69 25.98
C LEU A 26 -22.94 -4.87 26.81
N ASP A 27 -24.20 -4.80 27.23
CA ASP A 27 -24.89 -5.97 27.78
C ASP A 27 -25.62 -6.72 26.67
N ALA A 28 -25.05 -7.86 26.27
CA ALA A 28 -25.59 -8.77 25.25
C ALA A 28 -26.99 -9.33 25.60
N ALA A 29 -27.46 -9.15 26.84
CA ALA A 29 -28.79 -9.59 27.26
C ALA A 29 -29.92 -8.58 26.94
N ARG A 30 -29.61 -7.36 26.44
CA ARG A 30 -30.63 -6.36 26.14
C ARG A 30 -31.52 -6.77 24.95
N PRO A 31 -32.83 -6.47 24.98
CA PRO A 31 -33.77 -6.81 23.91
C PRO A 31 -33.35 -6.30 22.52
N ALA A 32 -32.74 -5.11 22.43
CA ALA A 32 -32.27 -4.53 21.17
C ALA A 32 -31.09 -5.31 20.55
N ALA A 33 -30.22 -5.90 21.37
CA ALA A 33 -29.12 -6.75 20.88
C ALA A 33 -29.65 -8.10 20.35
N ARG A 34 -30.75 -8.60 20.91
CA ARG A 34 -31.43 -9.81 20.41
C ARG A 34 -32.14 -9.59 19.08
N GLU A 35 -32.73 -8.41 18.86
CA GLU A 35 -33.32 -8.07 17.56
C GLU A 35 -32.28 -8.00 16.44
N LEU A 36 -31.10 -7.45 16.73
CA LEU A 36 -29.98 -7.41 15.78
C LEU A 36 -29.41 -8.81 15.45
N LEU A 37 -29.31 -9.70 16.45
CA LEU A 37 -28.86 -11.09 16.24
C LEU A 37 -29.90 -11.94 15.51
N ALA A 38 -31.20 -11.65 15.65
CA ALA A 38 -32.26 -12.38 14.96
C ALA A 38 -32.34 -12.07 13.45
N GLY A 39 -31.67 -11.02 12.98
CA GLY A 39 -31.61 -10.63 11.57
C GLY A 39 -30.46 -11.25 10.77
N ILE A 40 -29.59 -12.05 11.39
CA ILE A 40 -28.48 -12.72 10.71
C ILE A 40 -29.00 -14.08 10.21
N PRO A 41 -29.21 -14.27 8.90
CA PRO A 41 -29.56 -15.59 8.38
C PRO A 41 -28.40 -16.55 8.65
N GLU A 42 -28.69 -17.66 9.35
CA GLU A 42 -27.76 -18.78 9.48
C GLU A 42 -27.39 -19.24 8.07
N GLN A 43 -26.14 -19.00 7.70
CA GLN A 43 -25.58 -19.47 6.44
C GLN A 43 -25.42 -20.99 6.58
N GLU A 44 -26.36 -21.71 5.99
CA GLU A 44 -26.41 -23.17 5.95
C GLU A 44 -25.06 -23.70 5.44
N GLN A 45 -24.30 -24.35 6.32
CA GLN A 45 -23.05 -25.00 5.95
C GLN A 45 -23.36 -26.13 4.98
N GLU A 46 -23.07 -25.91 3.69
CA GLU A 46 -23.08 -26.98 2.70
C GLU A 46 -22.14 -28.12 3.13
N PRO A 47 -22.60 -29.38 3.09
CA PRO A 47 -21.78 -30.50 3.51
C PRO A 47 -20.60 -30.69 2.54
N ALA A 48 -19.39 -30.66 3.09
CA ALA A 48 -18.15 -30.94 2.38
C ALA A 48 -18.21 -32.33 1.72
N VAL A 49 -18.26 -32.36 0.38
CA VAL A 49 -18.17 -33.59 -0.41
C VAL A 49 -16.72 -34.09 -0.39
N ALA A 50 -16.50 -35.25 0.23
CA ALA A 50 -15.20 -35.90 0.28
C ALA A 50 -14.69 -36.30 -1.12
N PRO A 51 -13.38 -36.09 -1.43
CA PRO A 51 -12.83 -36.48 -2.73
C PRO A 51 -12.65 -38.00 -2.83
N LYS A 52 -13.37 -38.64 -3.76
CA LYS A 52 -13.17 -40.05 -4.12
C LYS A 52 -11.91 -40.19 -4.97
N ARG A 53 -10.83 -40.66 -4.36
CA ARG A 53 -9.67 -41.23 -5.07
C ARG A 53 -10.11 -42.47 -5.85
N THR A 54 -10.14 -42.40 -7.17
CA THR A 54 -10.31 -43.58 -8.02
C THR A 54 -9.17 -43.70 -9.02
N ALA A 55 -8.62 -44.91 -9.04
CA ALA A 55 -7.37 -45.27 -9.64
C ALA A 55 -7.45 -45.34 -11.17
N ARG A 56 -6.31 -44.99 -11.79
CA ARG A 56 -5.97 -45.30 -13.19
C ARG A 56 -6.13 -46.81 -13.43
N ARG A 57 -6.87 -47.21 -14.49
CA ARG A 57 -6.40 -48.11 -15.58
C ARG A 57 -7.54 -48.64 -16.47
N LEU A 58 -7.16 -48.82 -17.75
CA LEU A 58 -7.72 -49.64 -18.85
C LEU A 58 -8.93 -49.03 -19.59
N LEU A 59 -8.72 -48.43 -20.77
CA LEU A 59 -8.70 -49.09 -22.09
C LEU A 59 -9.89 -50.02 -22.33
N ILE A 60 -10.84 -49.58 -23.16
CA ILE A 60 -11.51 -50.34 -24.24
C ILE A 60 -12.21 -49.33 -25.16
N ALA A 61 -11.99 -49.50 -26.46
CA ALA A 61 -12.54 -48.75 -27.59
C ALA A 61 -13.93 -49.27 -28.02
N VAL A 62 -14.48 -48.68 -29.11
CA VAL A 62 -15.54 -49.17 -30.06
C VAL A 62 -16.88 -48.38 -29.96
N PRO A 63 -17.64 -48.10 -31.07
CA PRO A 63 -17.75 -46.74 -31.64
C PRO A 63 -19.22 -46.26 -31.88
N ALA A 64 -19.32 -45.05 -32.45
CA ALA A 64 -20.37 -44.51 -33.33
C ALA A 64 -21.83 -45.04 -33.25
N ALA A 65 -22.75 -44.13 -32.89
CA ALA A 65 -24.09 -44.08 -33.47
C ALA A 65 -24.56 -42.61 -33.54
N ALA A 66 -24.70 -42.10 -34.76
CA ALA A 66 -25.38 -40.85 -35.06
C ALA A 66 -26.90 -41.10 -35.12
N VAL A 67 -27.70 -40.28 -34.43
CA VAL A 67 -29.12 -40.11 -34.76
C VAL A 67 -29.50 -38.64 -34.62
N LEU A 68 -29.98 -38.11 -35.75
CA LEU A 68 -30.60 -36.81 -35.96
C LEU A 68 -31.82 -36.59 -35.06
N ALA A 69 -31.95 -35.38 -34.51
CA ALA A 69 -33.24 -34.80 -34.14
C ALA A 69 -33.24 -33.31 -34.48
N ALA A 70 -33.63 -33.01 -35.72
CA ALA A 70 -34.11 -31.70 -36.12
C ALA A 70 -35.59 -31.59 -35.73
N GLY A 71 -36.00 -30.44 -35.18
CA GLY A 71 -37.41 -30.07 -35.09
C GLY A 71 -37.75 -29.25 -33.85
N GLY A 72 -38.03 -27.96 -34.04
CA GLY A 72 -38.61 -27.12 -32.98
C GLY A 72 -38.55 -25.63 -33.24
N VAL A 73 -39.09 -25.15 -34.37
CA VAL A 73 -39.42 -23.73 -34.53
C VAL A 73 -40.64 -23.42 -33.67
N ALA A 74 -40.51 -22.51 -32.72
CA ALA A 74 -41.62 -21.74 -32.20
C ALA A 74 -41.15 -20.29 -32.01
N ALA A 75 -41.53 -19.45 -32.97
CA ALA A 75 -41.43 -18.01 -32.89
C ALA A 75 -42.35 -17.49 -31.79
N THR A 76 -41.79 -16.87 -30.76
CA THR A 76 -42.52 -15.94 -29.90
C THR A 76 -42.19 -14.51 -30.34
N ALA A 77 -43.25 -13.87 -30.82
CA ALA A 77 -43.27 -12.53 -31.35
C ALA A 77 -42.95 -11.48 -30.26
N LEU A 78 -42.16 -10.49 -30.68
CA LEU A 78 -42.40 -9.05 -30.47
C LEU A 78 -43.15 -8.65 -29.20
N MET A 79 -42.40 -8.48 -28.10
CA MET A 79 -42.73 -7.46 -27.12
C MET A 79 -41.53 -6.51 -27.00
N PRO A 80 -41.70 -5.19 -27.23
CA PRO A 80 -40.71 -4.22 -26.81
C PRO A 80 -40.81 -4.10 -25.29
N THR A 81 -40.04 -4.92 -24.58
CA THR A 81 -39.75 -4.65 -23.18
C THR A 81 -38.75 -3.50 -23.16
N SER A 82 -39.27 -2.28 -23.15
CA SER A 82 -38.58 -1.13 -22.59
C SER A 82 -38.42 -1.39 -21.10
N ALA A 83 -37.48 -2.25 -20.74
CA ALA A 83 -36.93 -2.25 -19.41
C ALA A 83 -36.12 -0.94 -19.31
N PRO A 84 -36.37 -0.08 -18.30
CA PRO A 84 -35.43 0.99 -18.01
C PRO A 84 -34.07 0.32 -17.81
N ASP A 85 -33.02 0.91 -18.39
CA ASP A 85 -31.64 0.53 -18.15
C ASP A 85 -31.49 0.12 -16.70
N ALA A 86 -31.38 -1.19 -16.48
CA ALA A 86 -30.99 -1.71 -15.19
C ALA A 86 -29.55 -1.23 -15.04
N VAL A 87 -29.41 -0.07 -14.39
CA VAL A 87 -28.16 0.42 -13.85
C VAL A 87 -27.64 -0.76 -13.05
N ALA A 88 -26.73 -1.52 -13.66
CA ALA A 88 -25.98 -2.52 -12.93
C ALA A 88 -25.44 -1.77 -11.72
N PRO A 89 -25.69 -2.25 -10.48
CA PRO A 89 -25.16 -1.58 -9.30
C PRO A 89 -23.66 -1.40 -9.57
N ASP A 90 -23.23 -0.15 -9.58
CA ASP A 90 -21.87 0.24 -9.89
C ASP A 90 -20.99 -0.58 -8.96
N ARG A 91 -20.37 -1.64 -9.50
CA ARG A 91 -19.63 -2.62 -8.70
C ARG A 91 -18.58 -1.81 -7.96
N ALA A 92 -18.73 -1.72 -6.64
CA ALA A 92 -17.91 -1.01 -5.66
C ALA A 92 -16.92 -0.05 -6.32
N ALA A 93 -17.27 1.23 -6.40
CA ALA A 93 -16.43 2.24 -7.02
C ALA A 93 -14.99 2.12 -6.48
N ALA A 94 -14.06 1.83 -7.38
CA ALA A 94 -12.68 1.56 -7.01
C ALA A 94 -11.99 2.79 -6.38
N LEU A 95 -12.56 3.96 -6.66
CA LEU A 95 -12.22 5.24 -6.08
C LEU A 95 -13.49 5.87 -5.51
N GLU A 96 -13.42 6.36 -4.28
CA GLU A 96 -14.40 7.29 -3.74
C GLU A 96 -13.90 8.70 -4.04
N ILE A 97 -14.72 9.48 -4.75
CA ILE A 97 -14.44 10.89 -5.03
C ILE A 97 -15.49 11.72 -4.29
N ASP A 98 -15.02 12.56 -3.37
CA ASP A 98 -15.82 13.61 -2.77
C ASP A 98 -15.36 14.96 -3.33
N VAL A 99 -16.32 15.79 -3.73
CA VAL A 99 -16.04 17.16 -4.20
C VAL A 99 -16.62 18.13 -3.20
N SER A 100 -15.74 18.82 -2.48
CA SER A 100 -16.13 19.79 -1.45
C SER A 100 -15.14 20.95 -1.43
N ASP A 101 -15.67 22.18 -1.27
CA ASP A 101 -14.89 23.42 -1.18
C ASP A 101 -13.88 23.64 -2.33
N GLY A 102 -14.28 23.26 -3.54
CA GLY A 102 -13.46 23.36 -4.74
C GLY A 102 -12.23 22.45 -4.72
N VAL A 103 -12.30 21.33 -4.01
CA VAL A 103 -11.26 20.30 -3.94
C VAL A 103 -11.88 18.96 -4.27
N VAL A 104 -11.20 18.21 -5.12
CA VAL A 104 -11.49 16.80 -5.39
C VAL A 104 -10.68 15.96 -4.40
N VAL A 105 -11.38 15.30 -3.50
CA VAL A 105 -10.80 14.36 -2.54
C VAL A 105 -10.97 12.96 -3.11
N ALA A 106 -9.85 12.32 -3.41
CA ALA A 106 -9.80 11.00 -3.99
C ALA A 106 -9.24 10.00 -3.00
N GLU A 107 -10.06 9.03 -2.60
CA GLU A 107 -9.64 7.89 -1.78
C GLU A 107 -9.75 6.59 -2.58
N VAL A 108 -8.67 5.81 -2.59
CA VAL A 108 -8.67 4.51 -3.26
C VAL A 108 -9.33 3.47 -2.36
N LYS A 109 -10.40 2.84 -2.84
CA LYS A 109 -11.16 1.82 -2.10
C LYS A 109 -10.82 0.41 -2.51
N ASP A 110 -10.50 0.22 -3.78
CA ASP A 110 -10.05 -1.06 -4.32
C ASP A 110 -8.73 -0.81 -5.04
N PRO A 111 -7.57 -1.17 -4.48
CA PRO A 111 -6.26 -0.99 -5.12
C PRO A 111 -5.95 -2.07 -6.18
N THR A 112 -6.95 -2.85 -6.61
CA THR A 112 -6.82 -3.88 -7.63
C THR A 112 -7.64 -3.60 -8.89
N ALA A 113 -8.34 -2.46 -8.94
CA ALA A 113 -9.12 -2.11 -10.11
C ALA A 113 -8.24 -1.59 -11.26
N ASP A 114 -8.86 -1.49 -12.43
CA ASP A 114 -8.21 -1.05 -13.66
C ASP A 114 -7.72 0.41 -13.53
N PRO A 115 -6.41 0.67 -13.70
CA PRO A 115 -5.84 2.02 -13.70
C PRO A 115 -6.56 3.02 -14.59
N GLU A 116 -6.97 2.59 -15.79
CA GLU A 116 -7.67 3.45 -16.75
C GLU A 116 -9.02 3.92 -16.21
N ARG A 117 -9.67 3.11 -15.37
CA ARG A 117 -10.93 3.48 -14.72
C ARG A 117 -10.73 4.60 -13.71
N TYR A 118 -9.60 4.67 -13.02
CA TYR A 118 -9.32 5.79 -12.12
C TYR A 118 -9.05 7.07 -12.89
N ALA A 119 -8.18 7.01 -13.91
CA ALA A 119 -7.85 8.16 -14.75
C ALA A 119 -9.12 8.75 -15.39
N ALA A 120 -10.03 7.89 -15.88
CA ALA A 120 -11.32 8.34 -16.39
C ALA A 120 -12.17 9.08 -15.35
N ARG A 121 -12.15 8.63 -14.08
CA ARG A 121 -12.90 9.28 -13.00
C ARG A 121 -12.29 10.62 -12.61
N PHE A 122 -10.96 10.76 -12.60
CA PHE A 122 -10.32 12.07 -12.42
C PHE A 122 -10.61 13.02 -13.59
N ALA A 123 -10.63 12.50 -14.82
CA ALA A 123 -10.92 13.28 -16.03
C ALA A 123 -12.37 13.82 -16.05
N GLU A 124 -13.34 13.11 -15.44
CA GLU A 124 -14.71 13.63 -15.23
C GLU A 124 -14.73 14.94 -14.43
N HIS A 125 -13.70 15.18 -13.61
CA HIS A 125 -13.51 16.40 -12.82
C HIS A 125 -12.48 17.37 -13.43
N GLY A 126 -12.07 17.15 -14.68
CA GLY A 126 -11.14 18.01 -15.41
C GLY A 126 -9.70 17.95 -14.90
N LEU A 127 -9.33 16.87 -14.22
CA LEU A 127 -7.97 16.64 -13.71
C LEU A 127 -7.21 15.70 -14.65
N ASP A 128 -5.95 16.02 -14.92
CA ASP A 128 -5.01 15.16 -15.65
C ASP A 128 -4.18 14.37 -14.63
N VAL A 129 -4.64 13.15 -14.31
CA VAL A 129 -4.02 12.30 -13.29
C VAL A 129 -3.63 10.97 -13.93
N GLU A 130 -2.34 10.65 -13.86
CA GLU A 130 -1.84 9.30 -14.09
C GLU A 130 -1.75 8.56 -12.75
N LEU A 131 -2.45 7.43 -12.66
CA LEU A 131 -2.44 6.57 -11.48
C LEU A 131 -1.86 5.22 -11.84
N SER A 132 -0.81 4.82 -11.13
CA SER A 132 -0.20 3.50 -11.25
C SER A 132 -0.37 2.67 -9.96
N LEU A 133 -0.38 1.35 -10.12
CA LEU A 133 -0.47 0.39 -9.02
C LEU A 133 0.79 -0.47 -8.98
N VAL A 134 1.58 -0.33 -7.92
CA VAL A 134 2.87 -1.02 -7.78
C VAL A 134 2.81 -2.13 -6.72
N PRO A 135 3.46 -3.29 -6.92
CA PRO A 135 3.56 -4.32 -5.90
C PRO A 135 4.17 -3.78 -4.60
N ALA A 136 3.49 -4.01 -3.49
CA ALA A 136 3.84 -3.45 -2.19
C ALA A 136 3.84 -4.50 -1.08
N SER A 137 4.63 -4.28 -0.03
CA SER A 137 4.57 -5.12 1.18
C SER A 137 3.18 -5.08 1.83
N PRO A 138 2.79 -6.09 2.63
CA PRO A 138 1.48 -6.17 3.26
C PRO A 138 1.00 -4.87 3.91
N THR A 139 1.86 -4.16 4.66
CA THR A 139 1.45 -2.92 5.33
C THR A 139 1.40 -1.70 4.41
N MET A 140 1.88 -1.82 3.17
CA MET A 140 1.91 -0.76 2.16
C MET A 140 0.81 -0.89 1.11
N VAL A 141 0.04 -1.98 1.11
CA VAL A 141 -1.12 -2.15 0.23
C VAL A 141 -2.20 -1.10 0.54
N GLY A 142 -2.73 -0.47 -0.50
CA GLY A 142 -3.74 0.59 -0.43
C GLY A 142 -3.20 1.96 -0.03
N LYS A 143 -1.89 2.10 0.23
CA LYS A 143 -1.26 3.38 0.57
C LYS A 143 -0.71 4.08 -0.65
N LEU A 144 -0.71 5.41 -0.64
CA LEU A 144 0.01 6.25 -1.59
C LEU A 144 1.51 6.11 -1.31
N VAL A 145 2.25 5.61 -2.29
CA VAL A 145 3.70 5.32 -2.17
C VAL A 145 4.55 6.24 -3.05
N TYR A 146 3.91 6.93 -3.98
CA TYR A 146 4.52 7.96 -4.80
C TYR A 146 3.50 9.05 -5.11
N LEU A 147 3.94 10.29 -5.01
CA LEU A 147 3.25 11.49 -5.47
C LEU A 147 4.34 12.36 -6.08
N ASP A 148 4.14 12.80 -7.31
CA ASP A 148 5.11 13.66 -7.98
C ASP A 148 5.39 14.94 -7.16
N GLY A 149 6.68 15.27 -7.07
CA GLY A 149 7.24 16.26 -6.13
C GLY A 149 6.99 17.72 -6.52
N ASP A 150 6.52 17.97 -7.74
CA ASP A 150 6.20 19.32 -8.26
C ASP A 150 4.77 19.78 -7.90
N SER A 151 4.17 19.14 -6.90
CA SER A 151 2.82 19.40 -6.35
C SER A 151 2.65 20.77 -5.68
N LYS A 152 3.69 21.64 -5.65
CA LYS A 152 3.68 22.95 -4.97
C LYS A 152 3.32 24.12 -5.88
N SER A 153 2.27 24.84 -5.48
CA SER A 153 1.85 26.20 -5.86
C SER A 153 1.54 26.38 -7.34
N GLN A 154 0.87 25.40 -7.93
CA GLN A 154 0.47 25.42 -9.35
C GLN A 154 -1.05 25.31 -9.56
N GLY A 155 -1.85 25.21 -8.49
CA GLY A 155 -3.30 25.36 -8.62
C GLY A 155 -3.64 26.78 -9.12
N ARG A 156 -4.72 26.93 -9.91
CA ARG A 156 -5.21 28.24 -10.39
C ARG A 156 -5.47 29.24 -9.25
N ASP A 157 -5.73 28.74 -8.05
CA ASP A 157 -5.97 29.49 -6.82
C ASP A 157 -4.77 29.48 -5.85
N GLY A 158 -3.64 28.91 -6.26
CA GLY A 158 -2.43 28.78 -5.47
C GLY A 158 -2.45 27.66 -4.43
N ARG A 159 -3.47 26.78 -4.43
CA ARG A 159 -3.49 25.58 -3.57
C ARG A 159 -2.62 24.46 -4.16
N ASP A 160 -2.09 23.64 -3.26
CA ASP A 160 -1.20 22.51 -3.57
C ASP A 160 -2.00 21.20 -3.60
N VAL A 161 -1.42 20.16 -4.19
CA VAL A 161 -1.93 18.79 -4.00
C VAL A 161 -1.53 18.34 -2.59
N GLU A 162 -2.51 17.88 -1.81
CA GLU A 162 -2.28 17.42 -0.44
C GLU A 162 -2.52 15.92 -0.32
N VAL A 163 -1.79 15.26 0.57
CA VAL A 163 -1.98 13.85 0.87
C VAL A 163 -3.10 13.68 1.91
N VAL A 164 -4.03 12.76 1.65
CA VAL A 164 -5.09 12.39 2.61
C VAL A 164 -4.59 11.27 3.49
N GLU A 165 -4.64 11.50 4.80
CA GLU A 165 -4.27 10.54 5.81
C GLU A 165 -5.50 9.81 6.36
N ALA A 166 -5.46 8.48 6.46
CA ALA A 166 -6.54 7.73 7.09
C ALA A 166 -6.65 8.09 8.59
N PRO A 167 -7.86 8.21 9.15
CA PRO A 167 -8.04 8.41 10.57
C PRO A 167 -7.64 7.13 11.33
N GLY A 168 -6.82 7.27 12.38
CA GLY A 168 -6.47 6.16 13.25
C GLY A 168 -5.01 6.15 13.66
N LYS A 169 -4.58 5.02 14.23
CA LYS A 169 -3.17 4.77 14.52
C LYS A 169 -2.49 4.24 13.27
N CYS A 170 -1.68 5.06 12.63
CA CYS A 170 -0.77 4.63 11.58
C CYS A 170 0.45 3.93 12.18
N ALA A 171 1.15 3.16 11.34
CA ALA A 171 2.36 2.47 11.74
C ALA A 171 3.38 3.47 12.35
N PRO A 172 4.15 3.08 13.38
CA PRO A 172 5.11 3.96 14.01
C PRO A 172 6.11 4.54 12.99
N GLY A 173 6.17 5.87 12.88
CA GLY A 173 7.15 6.56 12.01
C GLY A 173 6.62 7.06 10.66
N GLY A 174 5.33 6.91 10.35
CA GLY A 174 4.76 7.44 9.10
C GLY A 174 3.24 7.66 9.14
N GLY A 175 2.75 8.44 8.18
CA GLY A 175 1.31 8.56 7.89
C GLY A 175 0.70 7.27 7.31
N CYS A 176 -0.62 7.24 7.19
CA CYS A 176 -1.39 6.32 6.36
C CYS A 176 -1.93 7.09 5.16
N PRO A 177 -1.09 7.42 4.18
CA PRO A 177 -1.56 8.18 3.05
C PRO A 177 -2.47 7.27 2.21
N VAL A 178 -3.78 7.54 2.21
CA VAL A 178 -4.81 6.70 1.56
C VAL A 178 -5.46 7.39 0.36
N GLY A 179 -5.04 8.63 0.10
CA GLY A 179 -5.65 9.43 -0.94
C GLY A 179 -4.92 10.73 -1.18
N VAL A 180 -5.51 11.56 -2.04
CA VAL A 180 -5.04 12.90 -2.35
C VAL A 180 -6.20 13.89 -2.42
N ARG A 181 -5.92 15.13 -2.06
CA ARG A 181 -6.76 16.30 -2.28
C ARG A 181 -6.16 17.10 -3.42
N ILE A 182 -6.87 17.19 -4.54
CA ILE A 182 -6.44 17.94 -5.71
C ILE A 182 -7.41 19.12 -5.90
N PRO A 183 -6.93 20.38 -5.92
CA PRO A 183 -7.79 21.54 -6.19
C PRO A 183 -8.53 21.40 -7.53
N GLU A 184 -9.79 21.82 -7.59
CA GLU A 184 -10.51 21.86 -8.87
C GLU A 184 -9.81 22.80 -9.86
N GLY A 185 -9.70 22.36 -11.12
CA GLY A 185 -9.01 23.12 -12.17
C GLY A 185 -7.50 23.17 -11.99
N TYR A 186 -6.91 22.21 -11.27
CA TYR A 186 -5.48 21.93 -11.31
C TYR A 186 -5.11 21.48 -12.74
N GLU A 187 -4.28 22.28 -13.42
CA GLU A 187 -4.00 22.10 -14.85
C GLU A 187 -2.77 21.22 -15.12
N ASN A 188 -1.94 20.99 -14.10
CA ASN A 188 -0.74 20.20 -14.25
C ASN A 188 -1.08 18.71 -14.16
N HIS A 189 -0.28 17.94 -14.87
CA HIS A 189 -0.25 16.50 -14.76
C HIS A 189 0.13 16.08 -13.33
N VAL A 190 -0.60 15.13 -12.76
CA VAL A 190 -0.30 14.55 -11.45
C VAL A 190 -0.03 13.05 -11.61
N GLU A 191 1.17 12.62 -11.24
CA GLU A 191 1.50 11.19 -11.17
C GLU A 191 1.38 10.69 -9.73
N LEU A 192 0.60 9.61 -9.56
CA LEU A 192 0.35 8.96 -8.28
C LEU A 192 0.66 7.47 -8.42
N ALA A 193 1.28 6.88 -7.39
CA ALA A 193 1.33 5.43 -7.27
C ALA A 193 0.74 4.97 -5.94
N PHE A 194 -0.12 3.95 -6.00
CA PHE A 194 -0.61 3.24 -4.83
C PHE A 194 -0.01 1.84 -4.75
N GLY A 195 0.23 1.38 -3.54
CA GLY A 195 0.62 0.01 -3.28
C GLY A 195 -0.54 -0.95 -3.56
N ARG A 196 -0.29 -1.99 -4.35
CA ARG A 196 -1.20 -3.12 -4.52
C ARG A 196 -0.57 -4.40 -4.00
N LYS A 197 -1.41 -5.41 -3.76
CA LYS A 197 -0.91 -6.76 -3.47
C LYS A 197 -0.05 -7.26 -4.65
N PRO A 198 1.12 -7.86 -4.40
CA PRO A 198 1.91 -8.49 -5.45
C PRO A 198 1.18 -9.69 -6.03
N GLN A 199 1.38 -9.95 -7.32
CA GLN A 199 1.04 -11.19 -7.98
C GLN A 199 2.10 -12.25 -7.70
N GLU A 200 1.80 -13.50 -8.04
CA GLU A 200 2.76 -14.60 -7.89
C GLU A 200 4.04 -14.32 -8.70
N GLY A 201 5.20 -14.37 -8.01
CA GLY A 201 6.51 -14.11 -8.60
C GLY A 201 6.87 -12.63 -8.75
N GLU A 202 6.02 -11.67 -8.35
CA GLU A 202 6.37 -10.25 -8.35
C GLU A 202 7.22 -9.88 -7.12
N LYS A 203 8.27 -9.09 -7.36
CA LYS A 203 9.03 -8.41 -6.31
C LYS A 203 8.29 -7.17 -5.82
N TYR A 204 8.50 -6.81 -4.57
CA TYR A 204 8.03 -5.53 -4.06
C TYR A 204 8.79 -4.38 -4.74
N GLN A 205 8.06 -3.32 -5.10
CA GLN A 205 8.65 -2.05 -5.52
C GLN A 205 8.70 -1.03 -4.38
N THR A 206 7.84 -1.22 -3.38
CA THR A 206 7.74 -0.38 -2.20
C THR A 206 7.48 -1.25 -0.97
N THR A 207 8.20 -0.98 0.11
CA THR A 207 8.14 -1.77 1.33
C THR A 207 8.27 -0.88 2.54
N ASN A 208 7.70 -1.30 3.66
CA ASN A 208 8.08 -0.79 4.96
C ASN A 208 9.34 -1.53 5.47
N SER A 209 9.82 -1.21 6.67
CA SER A 209 10.82 -2.03 7.37
C SER A 209 10.32 -3.47 7.50
N ALA A 210 11.16 -4.46 7.20
CA ALA A 210 10.78 -5.87 7.29
C ALA A 210 10.35 -6.28 8.71
N THR A 211 10.82 -5.58 9.73
CA THR A 211 10.54 -5.83 11.15
C THR A 211 9.43 -4.95 11.74
N ALA A 212 8.81 -4.09 10.92
CA ALA A 212 7.69 -3.26 11.37
C ALA A 212 6.45 -4.11 11.74
N GLU A 213 5.58 -3.54 12.58
CA GLU A 213 4.29 -4.15 12.92
C GLU A 213 3.48 -4.45 11.64
N GLY A 214 3.03 -5.69 11.50
CA GLY A 214 2.29 -6.20 10.34
C GLY A 214 3.15 -6.68 9.16
N GLU A 215 4.49 -6.62 9.27
CA GLU A 215 5.41 -7.12 8.25
C GLU A 215 5.97 -8.51 8.57
N ALA A 216 6.65 -9.13 7.60
CA ALA A 216 6.99 -10.55 7.65
C ALA A 216 7.94 -10.95 8.80
N LEU A 217 8.77 -10.02 9.28
CA LEU A 217 9.74 -10.24 10.36
C LEU A 217 9.41 -9.39 11.59
N GLU A 218 8.13 -9.05 11.79
CA GLU A 218 7.66 -8.28 12.93
C GLU A 218 8.24 -8.77 14.26
N GLY A 219 8.78 -7.85 15.06
CA GLY A 219 9.26 -8.14 16.41
C GLY A 219 10.63 -8.83 16.48
N THR A 220 11.31 -9.03 15.35
CA THR A 220 12.69 -9.53 15.30
C THR A 220 13.72 -8.39 15.41
N ASP A 221 14.89 -8.70 15.95
CA ASP A 221 16.04 -7.79 16.07
C ASP A 221 17.23 -8.33 15.26
N ILE A 222 17.13 -8.27 13.94
CA ILE A 222 18.10 -8.85 13.01
C ILE A 222 19.38 -8.00 12.84
N PRO A 223 19.33 -6.66 12.77
CA PRO A 223 20.54 -5.86 12.64
C PRO A 223 21.57 -6.14 13.75
N GLY A 224 22.81 -6.43 13.35
CA GLY A 224 23.92 -6.75 14.23
C GLY A 224 24.09 -8.23 14.57
N MET A 225 23.19 -9.11 14.12
CA MET A 225 23.41 -10.56 14.07
C MET A 225 24.47 -10.92 13.03
N THR A 226 25.08 -12.10 13.17
CA THR A 226 25.83 -12.71 12.08
C THR A 226 24.87 -13.18 10.96
N VAL A 227 25.37 -13.35 9.74
CA VAL A 227 24.56 -13.83 8.60
C VAL A 227 23.93 -15.19 8.92
N GLY A 228 24.70 -16.12 9.49
CA GLY A 228 24.18 -17.44 9.85
C GLY A 228 23.06 -17.38 10.90
N GLU A 229 23.22 -16.55 11.95
CA GLU A 229 22.16 -16.35 12.96
C GLU A 229 20.91 -15.70 12.36
N ALA A 230 21.09 -14.72 11.47
CA ALA A 230 19.98 -14.02 10.84
C ALA A 230 19.17 -14.95 9.92
N GLU A 231 19.83 -15.79 9.14
CA GLU A 231 19.19 -16.79 8.27
C GLU A 231 18.32 -17.78 9.06
N GLU A 232 18.79 -18.24 10.21
CA GLU A 232 18.01 -19.11 11.10
C GLU A 232 16.71 -18.40 11.53
N VAL A 233 16.81 -17.15 12.01
CA VAL A 233 15.64 -16.35 12.42
C VAL A 233 14.69 -16.07 11.27
N ILE A 234 15.22 -15.76 10.08
CA ILE A 234 14.44 -15.50 8.86
C ILE A 234 13.67 -16.76 8.44
N ALA A 235 14.31 -17.92 8.46
CA ALA A 235 13.70 -19.20 8.14
C ALA A 235 12.59 -19.60 9.15
N GLU A 236 12.78 -19.31 10.44
CA GLU A 236 11.74 -19.52 11.46
C GLU A 236 10.45 -18.73 11.18
N HIS A 237 10.56 -17.60 10.48
CA HIS A 237 9.43 -16.77 10.05
C HIS A 237 8.90 -17.14 8.66
N GLY A 238 9.34 -18.28 8.10
CA GLY A 238 8.93 -18.75 6.78
C GLY A 238 9.37 -17.82 5.65
N GLN A 239 10.45 -17.07 5.86
CA GLN A 239 11.10 -16.26 4.84
C GLN A 239 12.41 -16.93 4.39
N GLU A 240 12.88 -16.57 3.20
CA GLU A 240 14.18 -16.99 2.66
C GLU A 240 14.99 -15.76 2.22
N VAL A 241 16.32 -15.86 2.25
CA VAL A 241 17.17 -14.78 1.74
C VAL A 241 17.30 -14.93 0.22
N ALA A 242 16.81 -13.95 -0.53
CA ALA A 242 16.86 -13.95 -1.99
C ALA A 242 18.08 -13.22 -2.55
N GLU A 243 18.66 -12.28 -1.79
CA GLU A 243 19.81 -11.49 -2.23
C GLU A 243 20.62 -10.98 -1.02
N TYR A 244 21.95 -11.04 -1.14
CA TYR A 244 22.87 -10.34 -0.24
C TYR A 244 23.44 -9.11 -0.93
N ARG A 245 23.57 -8.03 -0.17
CA ARG A 245 24.31 -6.83 -0.55
C ARG A 245 25.43 -6.58 0.44
N ILE A 246 26.66 -6.80 0.00
CA ILE A 246 27.84 -6.56 0.83
C ILE A 246 28.17 -5.07 0.78
N LEU A 247 28.13 -4.43 1.95
CA LEU A 247 28.52 -3.05 2.15
C LEU A 247 30.01 -2.99 2.43
N THR A 248 30.76 -2.45 1.48
CA THR A 248 32.18 -2.15 1.63
C THR A 248 32.33 -0.69 2.04
N GLU A 249 32.84 -0.46 3.24
CA GLU A 249 33.29 0.85 3.66
C GLU A 249 34.65 1.11 2.99
N GLU A 250 34.64 1.64 1.76
CA GLU A 250 35.85 2.25 1.23
C GLU A 250 36.14 3.50 2.04
N ALA A 251 37.27 3.52 2.75
CA ALA A 251 37.79 4.75 3.30
C ALA A 251 37.88 5.76 2.16
N ALA A 252 37.16 6.88 2.27
CA ALA A 252 37.21 7.94 1.29
C ALA A 252 38.69 8.28 1.03
N GLY A 253 39.20 7.87 -0.14
CA GLY A 253 40.59 8.07 -0.47
C GLY A 253 40.90 9.58 -0.41
N PRO A 254 42.15 9.99 -0.08
CA PRO A 254 42.53 11.40 0.09
C PRO A 254 42.49 12.26 -1.22
N GLY A 255 41.65 11.91 -2.19
CA GLY A 255 41.46 12.61 -3.46
C GLY A 255 40.05 12.58 -4.02
N ALA A 256 39.05 12.05 -3.30
CA ALA A 256 37.65 12.18 -3.68
C ALA A 256 37.23 13.65 -3.46
N SER A 257 37.44 14.48 -4.49
CA SER A 257 36.94 15.86 -4.50
C SER A 257 35.44 15.80 -4.23
N ALA A 258 34.99 16.45 -3.16
CA ALA A 258 33.57 16.60 -2.86
C ALA A 258 32.82 16.98 -4.17
N PRO A 259 31.71 16.33 -4.50
CA PRO A 259 30.92 16.76 -5.65
C PRO A 259 30.64 18.26 -5.50
N ALA A 260 30.99 19.04 -6.52
CA ALA A 260 30.76 20.47 -6.51
C ALA A 260 29.32 20.73 -6.07
N PRO A 261 29.07 21.65 -5.12
CA PRO A 261 27.73 21.90 -4.65
C PRO A 261 26.85 22.21 -5.86
N VAL A 262 25.89 21.34 -6.15
CA VAL A 262 24.83 21.63 -7.11
C VAL A 262 24.18 22.92 -6.64
N PRO A 263 24.11 23.97 -7.47
CA PRO A 263 23.51 25.22 -7.07
C PRO A 263 22.01 25.00 -6.84
N SER A 264 21.63 24.73 -5.58
CA SER A 264 20.25 24.84 -5.12
C SER A 264 19.84 26.31 -5.25
N ALA A 265 19.20 26.64 -6.36
CA ALA A 265 18.59 27.93 -6.60
C ALA A 265 17.31 28.07 -5.74
N SER A 266 17.49 28.27 -4.44
CA SER A 266 16.45 28.82 -3.56
C SER A 266 16.72 30.32 -3.36
N PRO A 267 15.91 31.23 -3.92
CA PRO A 267 16.03 32.64 -3.66
C PRO A 267 15.30 32.97 -2.34
N GLY A 268 16.05 33.06 -1.23
CA GLY A 268 15.48 33.51 0.04
C GLY A 268 16.52 33.53 1.16
N GLY A 269 17.12 34.71 1.37
CA GLY A 269 18.26 34.91 2.26
C GLY A 269 18.03 34.48 3.71
N GLN A 270 18.91 33.60 4.21
CA GLN A 270 19.19 33.43 5.62
C GLN A 270 20.71 33.38 5.86
N SER A 271 21.10 34.00 6.98
CA SER A 271 22.46 34.23 7.44
C SER A 271 23.34 32.98 7.38
N ALA A 272 24.52 33.12 6.77
CA ALA A 272 25.51 32.06 6.59
C ALA A 272 26.04 31.52 7.93
N ALA A 273 25.70 30.29 8.27
CA ALA A 273 26.50 29.45 9.17
C ALA A 273 27.71 28.91 8.37
N PRO A 274 28.87 28.68 9.01
CA PRO A 274 30.02 28.08 8.32
C PRO A 274 29.67 26.67 7.82
N PRO A 275 30.17 26.27 6.63
CA PRO A 275 29.93 24.95 6.09
C PRO A 275 30.53 23.91 7.04
N GLN A 276 29.68 23.04 7.58
CA GLN A 276 30.17 21.83 8.24
C GLN A 276 30.58 20.86 7.12
N GLU A 277 31.88 20.55 7.05
CA GLU A 277 32.39 19.43 6.26
C GLU A 277 31.81 18.14 6.85
N SER A 278 30.70 17.65 6.27
CA SER A 278 30.28 16.28 6.50
C SER A 278 31.19 15.39 5.67
N GLU A 279 32.03 14.59 6.34
CA GLU A 279 32.71 13.47 5.73
C GLU A 279 31.64 12.51 5.18
N GLN A 280 31.35 12.61 3.88
CA GLN A 280 30.45 11.69 3.21
C GLN A 280 31.23 10.40 2.93
N THR A 281 31.03 9.39 3.78
CA THR A 281 31.45 8.02 3.47
C THR A 281 30.61 7.53 2.30
N VAL A 282 31.25 7.24 1.17
CA VAL A 282 30.60 6.60 0.03
C VAL A 282 30.48 5.12 0.36
N VAL A 283 29.26 4.66 0.63
CA VAL A 283 28.98 3.23 0.83
C VAL A 283 28.78 2.60 -0.55
N GLN A 284 29.70 1.73 -0.96
CA GLN A 284 29.47 0.88 -2.13
C GLN A 284 28.74 -0.38 -1.70
N SER A 285 27.80 -0.84 -2.53
CA SER A 285 27.10 -2.11 -2.31
C SER A 285 27.28 -3.00 -3.52
N GLU A 286 27.78 -4.22 -3.30
CA GLU A 286 27.91 -5.24 -4.34
C GLU A 286 26.87 -6.33 -4.10
N LYS A 287 26.20 -6.75 -5.19
CA LYS A 287 25.30 -7.91 -5.16
C LYS A 287 26.13 -9.18 -5.07
N ALA A 288 25.80 -10.06 -4.14
CA ALA A 288 26.42 -11.37 -3.98
C ALA A 288 25.37 -12.48 -4.02
N GLU A 289 25.76 -13.66 -4.54
CA GLU A 289 24.92 -14.87 -4.50
C GLU A 289 24.87 -15.45 -3.08
N ASP A 290 26.00 -15.40 -2.36
CA ASP A 290 26.15 -15.84 -0.98
C ASP A 290 26.93 -14.79 -0.17
N ALA A 291 26.76 -14.76 1.15
CA ALA A 291 27.58 -13.98 2.08
C ALA A 291 28.24 -14.89 3.13
N PRO A 292 29.47 -14.57 3.61
CA PRO A 292 30.08 -15.35 4.69
C PRO A 292 29.24 -15.32 5.97
N ASP A 293 29.05 -16.49 6.59
CA ASP A 293 28.24 -16.65 7.81
C ASP A 293 28.64 -15.70 8.95
N ASP A 294 29.93 -15.31 9.02
CA ASP A 294 30.50 -14.47 10.06
C ASP A 294 30.39 -12.96 9.79
N TYR A 295 29.85 -12.56 8.63
CA TYR A 295 29.52 -11.15 8.36
C TYR A 295 28.34 -10.72 9.23
N TYR A 296 28.22 -9.41 9.46
CA TYR A 296 27.16 -8.84 10.29
C TYR A 296 26.07 -8.21 9.44
N VAL A 297 24.81 -8.51 9.76
CA VAL A 297 23.66 -7.87 9.13
C VAL A 297 23.59 -6.40 9.56
N ARG A 298 23.45 -5.52 8.57
CA ARG A 298 23.27 -4.09 8.74
C ARG A 298 21.82 -3.68 8.68
N ASP A 299 21.10 -4.28 7.75
CA ASP A 299 19.70 -4.03 7.52
C ASP A 299 19.07 -5.21 6.78
N VAL A 300 17.75 -5.33 6.92
CA VAL A 300 16.93 -6.36 6.27
C VAL A 300 15.73 -5.70 5.61
N SER A 301 15.54 -5.96 4.33
CA SER A 301 14.45 -5.39 3.53
C SER A 301 13.61 -6.50 2.92
N LEU A 302 12.30 -6.28 2.79
CA LEU A 302 11.44 -7.22 2.07
C LEU A 302 11.77 -7.17 0.58
N TRP A 303 11.83 -8.33 -0.07
CA TRP A 303 12.17 -8.43 -1.48
C TRP A 303 11.00 -8.89 -2.35
N ALA A 304 10.33 -9.96 -1.93
CA ALA A 304 9.12 -10.49 -2.54
C ALA A 304 8.32 -11.26 -1.46
N PRO A 305 7.10 -11.75 -1.74
CA PRO A 305 6.39 -12.63 -0.80
C PRO A 305 7.23 -13.86 -0.43
N GLY A 306 7.60 -13.99 0.85
CA GLY A 306 8.43 -15.08 1.35
C GLY A 306 9.94 -14.85 1.22
N GLU A 307 10.36 -13.68 0.70
CA GLU A 307 11.77 -13.41 0.38
C GLU A 307 12.23 -12.07 0.97
N VAL A 308 13.47 -12.04 1.46
CA VAL A 308 14.12 -10.84 1.97
C VAL A 308 15.48 -10.60 1.33
N LEU A 309 15.93 -9.35 1.38
CA LEU A 309 17.27 -8.90 1.02
C LEU A 309 18.03 -8.54 2.29
N LEU A 310 19.24 -9.06 2.43
CA LEU A 310 20.15 -8.72 3.53
C LEU A 310 21.23 -7.76 3.06
N MET A 311 21.36 -6.63 3.76
CA MET A 311 22.54 -5.78 3.65
C MET A 311 23.51 -6.18 4.75
N VAL A 312 24.74 -6.55 4.39
CA VAL A 312 25.72 -7.16 5.30
C VAL A 312 27.06 -6.47 5.20
N SER A 313 27.92 -6.61 6.22
CA SER A 313 29.32 -6.17 6.14
C SER A 313 30.21 -6.97 7.07
N GLU A 314 31.52 -6.96 6.80
CA GLU A 314 32.52 -7.67 7.62
C GLU A 314 32.61 -7.15 9.07
N THR A 315 32.37 -5.85 9.30
CA THR A 315 32.50 -5.25 10.64
C THR A 315 31.15 -5.15 11.37
N ARG A 316 31.16 -5.33 12.69
CA ARG A 316 30.02 -4.98 13.55
C ARG A 316 30.03 -3.47 13.82
N LYS A 317 28.85 -2.82 13.83
CA LYS A 317 28.71 -1.37 14.16
C LYS A 317 28.50 -1.24 15.65
#